data_AF-A0A534B4E3-F1
#
_entry.id   AF-A0A534B4E3-F1
#
_cell.length_a   1.000
_cell.length_b   1.000
_cell.length_c   1.000
_cell.angle_alpha   90.00
_cell.angle_beta   90.00
_cell.angle_gamma   90.00
#
_symmetry.space_group_name_H-M   'P 1'
#
loop_
_entity.id
_entity.type
_entity.pdbx_description
1 polymer ?
#
loop_
_entity_poly.entity_id
_entity_poly.type
_entity_poly.pdbx_seq_one_letter_code
_entity_poly.pdbx_strand_id
1 'polypeptide(L)'
;MVSAPDNVVLNRARAEALCREFVGWQCRLRQLAARADGGRPSCGMRPRVTTRDGAELSPGIVTLIAESEPENSTQLLRYQYSRTQDPNERYDSMLETLQGSYFQEPARFSDLITALFGAGSKLAARLLSDAHCVLEFEQYTQGYRIPCAVARLGEAHAFYQATLWHNRMFNHQIPPGLEILAFRPDWPHASSYRRDGEAGR
;
A
#
# COMPACT_ATOMS: atom_id res chain seq x y z
N MET A 1 31.93 16.49 25.67
CA MET A 1 30.83 15.50 25.55
C MET A 1 29.52 16.28 25.62
N VAL A 2 28.50 15.86 24.87
CA VAL A 2 27.17 16.49 24.67
C VAL A 2 27.06 17.33 23.38
N SER A 3 26.77 16.65 22.26
CA SER A 3 25.84 17.13 21.22
C SER A 3 25.43 15.96 20.33
N ALA A 4 24.35 15.28 20.72
CA ALA A 4 23.73 14.19 19.96
C ALA A 4 22.19 14.04 20.12
N PRO A 5 21.47 14.66 21.08
CA PRO A 5 20.02 14.45 21.18
C PRO A 5 19.22 15.22 20.11
N ASP A 6 19.62 16.44 19.76
CA ASP A 6 18.83 17.32 18.88
C ASP A 6 18.72 16.78 17.44
N ASN A 7 19.80 16.22 16.89
CA ASN A 7 19.80 15.67 15.53
C ASN A 7 18.92 14.41 15.40
N VAL A 8 18.85 13.59 16.45
CA VAL A 8 18.02 12.37 16.46
C VAL A 8 16.54 12.72 16.56
N VAL A 9 16.19 13.71 17.39
CA VAL A 9 14.81 14.19 17.55
C VAL A 9 14.32 14.87 16.27
N LEU A 10 15.12 15.71 15.63
CA LEU A 10 14.78 16.36 14.36
C LEU A 10 14.60 15.33 13.24
N ASN A 11 15.43 14.28 13.19
CA ASN A 11 15.30 13.22 12.20
C ASN A 11 13.99 12.44 12.39
N ARG A 12 13.65 12.08 13.63
CA ARG A 12 12.38 11.40 13.93
C ARG A 12 11.16 12.23 13.56
N ALA A 13 11.14 13.52 13.92
CA ALA A 13 10.02 14.40 13.60
C ALA A 13 9.81 14.56 12.07
N ARG A 14 10.91 14.63 11.30
CA ARG A 14 10.88 14.64 9.83
C ARG A 14 10.34 13.33 9.25
N ALA A 15 10.82 12.20 9.75
CA ALA A 15 10.36 10.87 9.35
C ALA A 15 8.85 10.69 9.59
N GLU A 16 8.36 11.12 10.77
CA GLU A 16 6.94 11.08 11.12
C GLU A 16 6.10 12.02 10.24
N ALA A 17 6.62 13.22 9.91
CA ALA A 17 5.94 14.14 8.99
C ALA A 17 5.83 13.55 7.57
N LEU A 18 6.91 12.96 7.05
CA LEU A 18 6.94 12.31 5.74
C LEU A 18 5.97 11.11 5.68
N CYS A 19 5.93 10.30 6.75
CA CYS A 19 4.98 9.20 6.89
C CYS A 19 3.53 9.70 6.78
N ARG A 20 3.16 10.72 7.57
CA ARG A 20 1.80 11.30 7.53
C ARG A 20 1.45 11.88 6.17
N GLU A 21 2.40 12.55 5.52
CA GLU A 21 2.22 13.08 4.17
C GLU A 21 1.96 11.96 3.15
N PHE A 22 2.79 10.92 3.16
CA PHE A 22 2.63 9.76 2.29
C PHE A 22 1.28 9.05 2.49
N VAL A 23 0.89 8.76 3.74
CA VAL A 23 -0.39 8.11 4.04
C VAL A 23 -1.56 8.99 3.58
N GLY A 24 -1.52 10.29 3.86
CA GLY A 24 -2.53 11.24 3.36
C GLY A 24 -2.62 11.29 1.84
N TRP A 25 -1.47 11.25 1.16
CA TRP A 25 -1.41 11.16 -0.30
C TRP A 25 -2.00 9.85 -0.82
N GLN A 26 -1.65 8.71 -0.23
CA GLN A 26 -2.18 7.39 -0.58
C GLN A 26 -3.70 7.27 -0.38
N CYS A 27 -4.24 7.83 0.70
CA CYS A 27 -5.69 7.89 0.95
C CYS A 27 -6.39 8.73 -0.13
N ARG A 28 -5.85 9.91 -0.45
CA ARG A 28 -6.40 10.80 -1.48
C ARG A 28 -6.43 10.14 -2.85
N LEU A 29 -5.34 9.49 -3.26
CA LEU A 29 -5.29 8.80 -4.55
C LEU A 29 -6.33 7.68 -4.64
N ARG A 30 -6.49 6.89 -3.57
CA ARG A 30 -7.46 5.79 -3.54
C ARG A 30 -8.91 6.28 -3.59
N GLN A 31 -9.21 7.37 -2.90
CA GLN A 31 -10.52 8.00 -2.98
C GLN A 31 -10.81 8.56 -4.38
N LEU A 32 -9.82 9.19 -5.02
CA LEU A 32 -9.96 9.69 -6.39
C LEU A 32 -10.18 8.53 -7.37
N ALA A 33 -9.38 7.47 -7.30
CA ALA A 33 -9.55 6.30 -8.15
C ALA A 33 -10.92 5.64 -7.94
N ALA A 34 -11.41 5.53 -6.71
CA ALA A 34 -12.75 5.03 -6.42
C ALA A 34 -13.85 5.89 -7.07
N ARG A 35 -13.70 7.22 -7.06
CA ARG A 35 -14.71 8.14 -7.60
C ARG A 35 -14.67 8.32 -9.12
N ALA A 36 -13.48 8.23 -9.73
CA ALA A 36 -13.29 8.57 -11.14
C ALA A 36 -12.99 7.35 -12.03
N ASP A 37 -12.29 6.34 -11.52
CA ASP A 37 -11.72 5.24 -12.30
C ASP A 37 -12.27 3.86 -11.87
N GLY A 38 -13.43 3.86 -11.20
CA GLY A 38 -14.07 2.64 -10.70
C GLY A 38 -13.24 1.88 -9.66
N GLY A 39 -12.29 2.52 -8.98
CA GLY A 39 -11.42 1.86 -7.99
C GLY A 39 -10.19 1.16 -8.58
N ARG A 40 -9.89 1.35 -9.87
CA ARG A 40 -8.68 0.80 -10.48
C ARG A 40 -7.41 1.45 -9.89
N PRO A 41 -6.39 0.67 -9.51
CA PRO A 41 -5.15 1.22 -8.96
C PRO A 41 -4.43 2.15 -9.94
N SER A 42 -4.19 3.40 -9.54
CA SER A 42 -3.42 4.39 -10.31
C SER A 42 -1.90 4.13 -10.20
N CYS A 43 -1.06 4.89 -10.93
CA CYS A 43 0.40 4.71 -10.85
C CYS A 43 0.95 4.97 -9.44
N GLY A 44 0.37 5.90 -8.70
CA GLY A 44 0.73 6.15 -7.30
C GLY A 44 0.36 5.02 -6.32
N MET A 45 -0.37 3.99 -6.76
CA MET A 45 -0.65 2.77 -5.98
C MET A 45 0.14 1.56 -6.50
N ARG A 46 0.98 1.78 -7.52
CA ARG A 46 1.70 0.75 -8.25
C ARG A 46 3.20 1.05 -8.26
N PRO A 47 3.87 1.06 -7.09
CA PRO A 47 5.27 1.45 -7.00
C PRO A 47 6.17 0.55 -7.84
N ARG A 48 7.18 1.16 -8.45
CA ARG A 48 8.37 0.45 -8.92
C ARG A 48 9.07 -0.16 -7.72
N VAL A 49 9.60 -1.37 -7.91
CA VAL A 49 10.33 -2.09 -6.86
C VAL A 49 11.77 -2.22 -7.30
N THR A 50 12.68 -1.65 -6.51
CA THR A 50 14.11 -1.67 -6.77
C THR A 50 14.86 -2.29 -5.59
N THR A 51 16.07 -2.80 -5.84
CA THR A 51 17.03 -3.11 -4.79
C THR A 51 17.57 -1.82 -4.16
N ARG A 52 18.26 -1.92 -3.02
CA ARG A 52 18.90 -0.74 -2.40
C ARG A 52 19.90 -0.06 -3.35
N ASP A 53 20.56 -0.85 -4.19
CA ASP A 53 21.55 -0.42 -5.19
C ASP A 53 20.92 0.12 -6.49
N GLY A 54 19.59 0.14 -6.58
CA GLY A 54 18.86 0.74 -7.70
C GLY A 54 18.54 -0.21 -8.86
N ALA A 55 18.94 -1.49 -8.79
CA ALA A 55 18.52 -2.48 -9.79
C ALA A 55 17.00 -2.73 -9.70
N GLU A 56 16.30 -2.67 -10.82
CA GLU A 56 14.85 -2.88 -10.88
C GLU A 56 14.48 -4.36 -10.74
N LEU A 57 13.57 -4.65 -9.82
CA LEU A 57 12.97 -5.97 -9.59
C LEU A 57 11.58 -6.08 -10.23
N SER A 58 10.82 -4.97 -10.27
CA SER A 58 9.50 -4.91 -10.89
C SER A 58 9.15 -3.48 -11.32
N PRO A 59 8.56 -3.28 -12.52
CA PRO A 59 8.10 -1.97 -12.97
C PRO A 59 6.84 -1.49 -12.23
N GLY A 60 6.19 -2.35 -11.44
CA GLY A 60 4.98 -1.98 -10.70
C GLY A 60 4.33 -3.16 -9.99
N ILE A 61 4.12 -3.06 -8.67
CA ILE A 61 3.28 -3.99 -7.91
C ILE A 61 2.05 -3.27 -7.35
N VAL A 62 0.87 -3.87 -7.34
CA VAL A 62 -0.30 -3.24 -6.71
C VAL A 62 -0.16 -3.33 -5.20
N THR A 63 -0.20 -2.19 -4.51
CA THR A 63 -0.11 -2.13 -3.06
C THR A 63 -1.37 -1.63 -2.39
N LEU A 64 -1.60 -2.10 -1.17
CA LEU A 64 -2.67 -1.64 -0.29
C LEU A 64 -2.10 -0.97 0.96
N ILE A 65 -2.90 -0.05 1.49
CA ILE A 65 -2.83 0.44 2.87
C ILE A 65 -4.16 0.10 3.52
N ALA A 66 -4.13 -0.24 4.81
CA ALA A 66 -5.32 -0.57 5.59
C ALA A 66 -5.40 0.33 6.82
N GLU A 67 -6.57 0.38 7.44
CA GLU A 67 -6.74 0.97 8.77
C GLU A 67 -5.75 0.32 9.76
N SER A 68 -5.25 1.08 10.73
CA SER A 68 -4.35 0.59 11.78
C SER A 68 -4.99 -0.51 12.63
N GLU A 69 -6.31 -0.46 12.77
CA GLU A 69 -7.17 -1.47 13.40
C GLU A 69 -8.19 -1.96 12.36
N PRO A 70 -7.80 -2.87 11.45
CA PRO A 70 -8.61 -3.21 10.29
C PRO A 70 -9.68 -4.28 10.58
N GLU A 71 -9.85 -4.71 11.82
CA GLU A 71 -10.75 -5.81 12.21
C GLU A 71 -12.19 -5.53 11.79
N ASN A 72 -12.70 -4.34 12.08
CA ASN A 72 -14.09 -3.96 11.79
C ASN A 72 -14.34 -3.85 10.29
N SER A 73 -13.46 -3.17 9.55
CA SER A 73 -13.58 -3.06 8.10
C SER A 73 -13.44 -4.44 7.43
N THR A 74 -12.52 -5.28 7.91
CA THR A 74 -12.36 -6.66 7.42
C THR A 74 -13.61 -7.51 7.64
N GLN A 75 -14.24 -7.41 8.82
CA GLN A 75 -15.49 -8.12 9.11
C GLN A 75 -16.63 -7.66 8.20
N LEU A 76 -16.73 -6.36 7.93
CA LEU A 76 -17.70 -5.82 6.99
C LEU A 76 -17.50 -6.39 5.58
N LEU A 77 -16.27 -6.41 5.06
CA LEU A 77 -15.96 -6.97 3.75
C LEU A 77 -16.28 -8.47 3.66
N ARG A 78 -15.97 -9.23 4.71
CA ARG A 78 -16.34 -10.65 4.82
C ARG A 78 -17.85 -10.87 4.74
N TYR A 79 -18.61 -10.03 5.46
CA TYR A 79 -20.06 -10.09 5.48
C TYR A 79 -20.62 -9.77 4.10
N GLN A 80 -20.18 -8.69 3.47
CA GLN A 80 -20.58 -8.31 2.10
C GLN A 80 -20.27 -9.42 1.08
N TYR A 81 -19.05 -9.98 1.13
CA TYR A 81 -18.65 -11.09 0.26
C TYR A 81 -19.55 -12.32 0.42
N SER A 82 -19.96 -12.63 1.65
CA SER A 82 -20.80 -13.81 1.96
C SER A 82 -22.27 -13.60 1.60
N ARG A 83 -22.73 -12.35 1.49
CA ARG A 83 -24.13 -12.02 1.20
C ARG A 83 -24.56 -12.34 -0.23
N THR A 84 -23.65 -12.26 -1.19
CA THR A 84 -23.95 -12.43 -2.60
C THR A 84 -22.84 -13.19 -3.29
N GLN A 85 -23.19 -14.01 -4.28
CA GLN A 85 -22.24 -14.66 -5.18
C GLN A 85 -22.01 -13.85 -6.47
N ASP A 86 -22.83 -12.83 -6.73
CA ASP A 86 -22.70 -12.00 -7.93
C ASP A 86 -21.42 -11.15 -7.85
N PRO A 87 -20.52 -11.29 -8.84
CA PRO A 87 -19.34 -10.49 -8.90
C PRO A 87 -19.54 -8.98 -8.91
N ASN A 88 -20.53 -8.51 -9.66
CA ASN A 88 -20.78 -7.10 -9.88
C ASN A 88 -21.34 -6.45 -8.60
N GLU A 89 -22.25 -7.13 -7.89
CA GLU A 89 -22.77 -6.62 -6.62
C GLU A 89 -21.68 -6.45 -5.55
N ARG A 90 -20.70 -7.36 -5.50
CA ARG A 90 -19.54 -7.22 -4.59
C ARG A 90 -18.69 -6.02 -4.99
N TYR A 91 -18.42 -5.89 -6.28
CA TYR A 91 -17.64 -4.79 -6.82
C TYR A 91 -18.29 -3.44 -6.48
N ASP A 92 -19.59 -3.30 -6.74
CA ASP A 92 -20.36 -2.07 -6.51
C ASP A 92 -20.41 -1.73 -5.02
N SER A 93 -20.69 -2.70 -4.15
CA SER A 93 -20.71 -2.50 -2.70
C SER A 93 -19.36 -2.04 -2.14
N MET A 94 -18.27 -2.60 -2.67
CA MET A 94 -16.92 -2.17 -2.32
C MET A 94 -16.65 -0.76 -2.83
N LEU A 95 -17.04 -0.46 -4.06
CA LEU A 95 -16.82 0.84 -4.67
C LEU A 95 -17.56 1.95 -3.91
N GLU A 96 -18.82 1.74 -3.55
CA GLU A 96 -19.60 2.65 -2.69
C GLU A 96 -18.87 2.94 -1.36
N THR A 97 -18.35 1.89 -0.73
CA THR A 97 -17.60 2.01 0.52
C THR A 97 -16.35 2.89 0.34
N LEU A 98 -15.57 2.68 -0.72
CA LEU A 98 -14.34 3.42 -0.99
C LEU A 98 -14.58 4.87 -1.44
N GLN A 99 -15.68 5.12 -2.15
CA GLN A 99 -16.06 6.47 -2.61
C GLN A 99 -16.51 7.38 -1.45
N GLY A 100 -17.06 6.78 -0.39
CA GLY A 100 -17.58 7.44 0.80
C GLY A 100 -16.49 7.99 1.73
N SER A 101 -16.60 7.63 3.02
CA SER A 101 -15.75 8.14 4.10
C SER A 101 -14.51 7.32 4.40
N TYR A 102 -14.36 6.14 3.78
CA TYR A 102 -13.28 5.19 4.13
C TYR A 102 -11.88 5.83 4.12
N PHE A 103 -11.56 6.66 3.13
CA PHE A 103 -10.27 7.33 3.02
C PHE A 103 -10.26 8.80 3.51
N GLN A 104 -11.32 9.28 4.16
CA GLN A 104 -11.42 10.68 4.58
C GLN A 104 -10.53 11.03 5.78
N GLU A 105 -10.17 10.04 6.61
CA GLU A 105 -9.37 10.22 7.83
C GLU A 105 -8.03 9.48 7.73
N PRO A 106 -6.99 10.06 7.10
CA PRO A 106 -5.70 9.40 6.93
C PRO A 106 -5.04 8.94 8.24
N ALA A 107 -5.32 9.62 9.36
CA ALA A 107 -4.77 9.26 10.67
C ALA A 107 -5.24 7.87 11.17
N ARG A 108 -6.31 7.31 10.60
CA ARG A 108 -6.80 5.97 10.92
C ARG A 108 -6.03 4.87 10.18
N PHE A 109 -5.19 5.22 9.21
CA PHE A 109 -4.46 4.25 8.38
C PHE A 109 -3.08 3.95 8.95
N SER A 110 -2.68 2.69 8.79
CA SER A 110 -1.33 2.25 9.04
C SER A 110 -0.40 2.73 7.93
N ASP A 111 0.88 2.88 8.26
CA ASP A 111 1.96 3.06 7.32
C ASP A 111 2.49 1.73 6.76
N LEU A 112 2.01 0.58 7.26
CA LEU A 112 2.35 -0.73 6.73
C LEU A 112 1.73 -0.92 5.34
N ILE A 113 2.59 -1.15 4.35
CA ILE A 113 2.17 -1.39 2.97
C ILE A 113 2.10 -2.90 2.74
N THR A 114 1.06 -3.38 2.07
CA THR A 114 0.92 -4.80 1.72
C THR A 114 0.75 -5.00 0.22
N ALA A 115 1.12 -6.18 -0.27
CA ALA A 115 0.81 -6.62 -1.63
C ALA A 115 0.49 -8.10 -1.67
N LEU A 116 -0.47 -8.47 -2.52
CA LEU A 116 -0.87 -9.85 -2.77
C LEU A 116 -0.13 -10.37 -4.00
N PHE A 117 0.46 -11.56 -3.87
CA PHE A 117 1.13 -12.28 -4.95
C PHE A 117 0.45 -13.61 -5.18
N GLY A 118 0.38 -14.03 -6.46
CA GLY A 118 -0.06 -15.37 -6.81
C GLY A 118 0.90 -16.45 -6.31
N ALA A 119 0.40 -17.68 -6.20
CA ALA A 119 1.19 -18.84 -5.81
C ALA A 119 2.45 -19.00 -6.68
N GLY A 120 3.59 -19.25 -6.02
CA GLY A 120 4.87 -19.48 -6.72
C GLY A 120 5.45 -18.24 -7.40
N SER A 121 5.00 -17.03 -7.02
CA SER A 121 5.55 -15.78 -7.55
C SER A 121 7.07 -15.69 -7.35
N LYS A 122 7.83 -15.70 -8.45
CA LYS A 122 9.29 -15.53 -8.44
C LYS A 122 9.69 -14.20 -7.81
N LEU A 123 8.91 -13.14 -8.04
CA LEU A 123 9.13 -11.83 -7.44
C LEU A 123 8.94 -11.88 -5.91
N ALA A 124 7.88 -12.54 -5.42
CA ALA A 124 7.67 -12.68 -3.98
C ALA A 124 8.79 -13.48 -3.30
N ALA A 125 9.19 -14.60 -3.90
CA ALA A 125 10.32 -15.39 -3.42
C ALA A 125 11.62 -14.58 -3.38
N ARG A 126 11.88 -13.77 -4.42
CA ARG A 126 13.05 -12.89 -4.47
C ARG A 126 13.01 -11.82 -3.38
N LEU A 127 11.89 -11.14 -3.21
CA LEU A 127 11.71 -10.09 -2.20
C LEU A 127 11.87 -10.63 -0.77
N LEU A 128 11.40 -11.85 -0.52
CA LEU A 128 11.60 -12.54 0.76
C LEU A 128 13.05 -12.95 0.98
N SER A 129 13.74 -13.41 -0.06
CA SER A 129 15.16 -13.76 0.00
C SER A 129 16.04 -12.53 0.28
N ASP A 130 15.72 -11.39 -0.33
CA ASP A 130 16.48 -10.15 -0.15
C ASP A 130 16.14 -9.45 1.17
N ALA A 131 14.97 -9.75 1.77
CA ALA A 131 14.40 -9.17 2.99
C ALA A 131 14.24 -7.64 3.00
N HIS A 132 14.70 -6.95 1.96
CA HIS A 132 14.65 -5.52 1.79
C HIS A 132 14.42 -5.16 0.33
N CYS A 133 13.69 -4.08 0.11
CA CYS A 133 13.57 -3.45 -1.20
C CYS A 133 13.37 -1.94 -1.03
N VAL A 134 13.27 -1.22 -2.14
CA VAL A 134 12.82 0.16 -2.18
C VAL A 134 11.56 0.23 -3.03
N LEU A 135 10.52 0.87 -2.50
CA LEU A 135 9.30 1.17 -3.21
C LEU A 135 9.36 2.62 -3.71
N GLU A 136 9.26 2.78 -5.02
CA GLU A 136 9.26 4.08 -5.69
C GLU A 136 7.85 4.37 -6.23
N PHE A 137 7.16 5.29 -5.55
CA PHE A 137 5.81 5.72 -5.89
C PHE A 137 5.84 7.03 -6.67
N GLU A 138 5.00 7.14 -7.71
CA GLU A 138 4.84 8.39 -8.46
C GLU A 138 3.38 8.57 -8.90
N GLN A 139 2.85 9.77 -8.74
CA GLN A 139 1.59 10.20 -9.36
C GLN A 139 1.60 11.72 -9.54
N TYR A 140 1.22 12.18 -10.74
CA TYR A 140 1.27 13.59 -11.11
C TYR A 140 2.69 14.14 -10.92
N THR A 141 2.86 15.16 -10.08
CA THR A 141 4.17 15.79 -9.79
C THR A 141 4.78 15.33 -8.46
N GLN A 142 4.15 14.40 -7.74
CA GLN A 142 4.62 13.93 -6.43
C GLN A 142 5.16 12.51 -6.53
N GLY A 143 6.31 12.26 -5.90
CA GLY A 143 6.89 10.93 -5.75
C GLY A 143 7.49 10.68 -4.38
N TYR A 144 7.66 9.39 -4.06
CA TYR A 144 8.25 8.92 -2.82
C TYR A 144 9.20 7.76 -3.10
N ARG A 145 10.37 7.76 -2.48
CA ARG A 145 11.31 6.63 -2.46
C ARG A 145 11.40 6.11 -1.03
N ILE A 146 10.90 4.90 -0.81
CA ILE A 146 10.71 4.35 0.52
C ILE A 146 11.46 3.01 0.63
N PRO A 147 12.61 2.95 1.31
CA PRO A 147 13.22 1.68 1.67
C PRO A 147 12.30 0.92 2.62
N CYS A 148 12.17 -0.39 2.42
CA CYS A 148 11.30 -1.24 3.21
C CYS A 148 12.03 -2.49 3.68
N ALA A 149 11.69 -2.97 4.87
CA ALA A 149 11.88 -4.36 5.25
C ALA A 149 10.70 -5.20 4.73
N VAL A 150 10.98 -6.38 4.20
CA VAL A 150 9.99 -7.27 3.59
C VAL A 150 9.80 -8.49 4.47
N ALA A 151 8.54 -8.83 4.75
CA ALA A 151 8.19 -10.05 5.48
C ALA A 151 6.93 -10.69 4.91
N ARG A 152 6.83 -12.02 5.01
CA ARG A 152 5.58 -12.75 4.74
C ARG A 152 4.63 -12.56 5.91
N LEU A 153 3.38 -12.21 5.64
CA LEU A 153 2.34 -12.21 6.67
C LEU A 153 1.73 -13.61 6.82
N GLY A 154 1.56 -14.07 8.05
CA GLY A 154 0.80 -15.28 8.35
C GLY A 154 -0.70 -15.04 8.21
N GLU A 155 -1.46 -16.10 7.94
CA GLU A 155 -2.90 -15.97 7.64
C GLU A 155 -3.71 -15.36 8.78
N ALA A 156 -3.34 -15.62 10.03
CA ALA A 156 -4.02 -15.07 11.20
C ALA A 156 -3.76 -13.56 11.42
N HIS A 157 -2.81 -12.96 10.69
CA HIS A 157 -2.45 -11.56 10.87
C HIS A 157 -3.56 -10.62 10.38
N ALA A 158 -3.88 -9.56 11.13
CA ALA A 158 -4.95 -8.63 10.78
C ALA A 158 -4.78 -8.01 9.38
N PHE A 159 -3.57 -7.54 9.05
CA PHE A 159 -3.26 -7.00 7.72
C PHE A 159 -3.28 -8.04 6.59
N TYR A 160 -3.03 -9.32 6.90
CA TYR A 160 -3.22 -10.40 5.91
C TYR A 160 -4.70 -10.49 5.55
N GLN A 161 -5.57 -10.54 6.56
CA GLN A 161 -7.01 -10.65 6.35
C GLN A 161 -7.59 -9.41 5.67
N ALA A 162 -7.19 -8.20 6.08
CA ALA A 162 -7.61 -6.97 5.43
C ALA A 162 -7.25 -6.96 3.94
N THR A 163 -6.00 -7.30 3.61
CA THR A 163 -5.51 -7.37 2.22
C THR A 163 -6.26 -8.43 1.42
N LEU A 164 -6.46 -9.62 1.98
CA LEU A 164 -7.17 -10.71 1.32
C LEU A 164 -8.62 -10.34 1.01
N TRP A 165 -9.37 -9.87 2.00
CA TRP A 165 -10.79 -9.59 1.86
C TRP A 165 -11.04 -8.37 0.98
N HIS A 166 -10.18 -7.35 1.04
CA HIS A 166 -10.19 -6.25 0.08
C HIS A 166 -10.03 -6.77 -1.36
N ASN A 167 -9.01 -7.60 -1.62
CA ASN A 167 -8.79 -8.13 -2.97
C ASN A 167 -9.94 -9.04 -3.43
N ARG A 168 -10.57 -9.80 -2.54
CA ARG A 168 -11.70 -10.70 -2.88
C ARG A 168 -12.95 -9.97 -3.34
N MET A 169 -13.15 -8.72 -2.93
CA MET A 169 -14.27 -7.91 -3.39
C MET A 169 -14.14 -7.50 -4.85
N PHE A 170 -12.90 -7.40 -5.37
CA PHE A 170 -12.62 -7.02 -6.76
C PHE A 170 -12.23 -8.20 -7.66
N ASN A 171 -11.63 -9.24 -7.08
CA ASN A 171 -11.14 -10.40 -7.82
C ASN A 171 -11.86 -11.68 -7.38
N HIS A 172 -12.67 -12.21 -8.28
CA HIS A 172 -13.52 -13.38 -8.06
C HIS A 172 -12.75 -14.69 -8.19
N GLN A 173 -11.55 -14.65 -8.75
CA GLN A 173 -10.70 -15.81 -9.01
C GLN A 173 -9.37 -15.67 -8.29
N ILE A 174 -9.39 -15.43 -6.97
CA ILE A 174 -8.15 -15.48 -6.19
C ILE A 174 -7.70 -16.95 -6.09
N PRO A 175 -6.55 -17.31 -6.68
CA PRO A 175 -6.08 -18.69 -6.66
C PRO A 175 -5.67 -19.11 -5.22
N PRO A 176 -5.77 -20.41 -4.90
CA PRO A 176 -5.22 -20.94 -3.66
C PRO A 176 -3.70 -20.78 -3.63
N GLY A 177 -3.12 -20.73 -2.43
CA GLY A 177 -1.66 -20.61 -2.26
C GLY A 177 -1.10 -19.21 -2.54
N LEU A 178 -1.95 -18.17 -2.52
CA LEU A 178 -1.51 -16.77 -2.55
C LEU A 178 -0.55 -16.46 -1.39
N GLU A 179 0.29 -15.45 -1.59
CA GLU A 179 1.16 -14.91 -0.57
C GLU A 179 0.88 -13.43 -0.37
N ILE A 180 0.83 -12.98 0.89
CA ILE A 180 0.74 -11.56 1.20
C ILE A 180 2.05 -11.15 1.88
N LEU A 181 2.72 -10.20 1.25
CA LEU A 181 3.93 -9.60 1.78
C LEU A 181 3.60 -8.26 2.43
N ALA A 182 4.26 -7.99 3.54
CA ALA A 182 4.31 -6.70 4.20
C ALA A 182 5.63 -6.01 3.87
N PHE A 183 5.52 -4.73 3.58
CA PHE A 183 6.62 -3.81 3.32
C PHE A 183 6.59 -2.76 4.43
N ARG A 184 7.45 -2.93 5.43
CA ARG A 184 7.56 -2.01 6.57
C ARG A 184 8.50 -0.87 6.18
N PRO A 185 8.01 0.38 6.07
CA PRO A 185 8.84 1.51 5.69
C PRO A 185 9.96 1.81 6.69
N ASP A 186 11.12 2.21 6.17
CA ASP A 186 12.22 2.81 6.90
C ASP A 186 12.17 4.34 6.69
N TRP A 187 11.25 4.99 7.40
CA TRP A 187 10.97 6.42 7.25
C TRP A 187 12.18 7.34 7.44
N PRO A 188 13.11 7.10 8.37
CA PRO A 188 14.33 7.90 8.48
C PRO A 188 15.20 7.93 7.22
N HIS A 189 15.08 6.93 6.33
CA HIS A 189 15.82 6.84 5.07
C HIS A 189 14.92 7.01 3.84
N ALA A 190 13.65 7.32 4.04
CA ALA A 190 12.72 7.63 2.97
C ALA A 190 12.88 9.08 2.51
N SER A 191 12.47 9.35 1.26
CA SER A 191 12.45 10.70 0.71
C SER A 191 11.21 10.92 -0.14
N SER A 192 10.74 12.18 -0.17
CA SER A 192 9.82 12.66 -1.20
C SER A 192 10.57 13.47 -2.24
N TYR A 193 10.04 13.51 -3.45
CA TYR A 193 10.55 14.34 -4.52
C TYR A 193 9.40 14.86 -5.37
N ARG A 194 9.65 15.96 -6.08
CA ARG A 194 8.74 16.44 -7.10
C ARG A 194 9.28 16.03 -8.46
N ARG A 195 8.43 15.46 -9.30
CA ARG A 195 8.77 15.24 -10.70
C ARG A 195 8.57 16.56 -11.42
N ASP A 196 9.62 17.07 -12.05
CA ASP A 196 9.47 18.16 -13.01
C ASP A 196 8.50 17.66 -14.08
N GLY A 197 7.40 18.39 -14.26
CA GLY A 197 6.44 18.05 -15.30
C GLY A 197 7.19 18.01 -16.61
N GLU A 198 7.13 16.90 -17.34
CA GLU A 198 7.35 16.98 -18.78
C GLU A 198 6.36 18.03 -19.28
N ALA A 199 6.88 19.19 -19.65
CA ALA A 199 6.16 20.17 -20.43
C ALA A 199 5.72 19.43 -21.69
N GLY A 200 4.47 18.97 -21.70
CA GLY A 200 3.85 18.34 -22.85
C GLY A 200 4.01 19.27 -24.04
N ARG A 201 4.74 18.79 -25.05
CA ARG A 201 4.64 19.29 -26.42
C ARG A 201 3.27 18.99 -26.98
#